data_AF-A0A9E2G2X6-F1
#
_entry.id   AF-A0A9E2G2X6-F1
#
_cell.length_a   1.000
_cell.length_b   1.000
_cell.length_c   1.000
_cell.angle_alpha   90.00
_cell.angle_beta   90.00
_cell.angle_gamma   90.00
#
_symmetry.space_group_name_H-M   'P 1'
#
loop_
_entity.id
_entity.type
_entity.pdbx_description
1 polymer ?
#
loop_
_entity_poly.entity_id
_entity_poly.type
_entity_poly.pdbx_seq_one_letter_code
_entity_poly.pdbx_strand_id
1 'polypeptide(L)'
;MQTLHERHGFYTLNRALRQLDLGLARVPDLASTRPAVAALREKVTAAHAAHEDVREQRIAASAEIAYYDEEIDFAVVTAGQTLYLQCGRDRGAPAYKKLFPVSPSQMTSDLASPRQETYVTAMVDTIRKDDAYAALRPVADQLAGWTDQLRQAQERRRGLYVQEAQA
;
A
#
# COMPACT_ATOMS: atom_id res chain seq x y z
N MET A 1 5.03 6.62 23.70
CA MET A 1 5.27 7.91 23.04
C MET A 1 4.03 8.49 22.37
N GLN A 2 3.09 7.66 21.89
CA GLN A 2 1.79 8.07 21.31
C GLN A 2 1.07 9.21 22.05
N THR A 3 0.80 9.08 23.35
CA THR A 3 -0.03 10.05 24.10
C THR A 3 0.57 11.45 24.27
N LEU A 4 1.90 11.60 24.29
CA LEU A 4 2.58 12.90 24.36
C LEU A 4 2.74 13.54 22.97
N HIS A 5 2.92 12.70 21.94
CA HIS A 5 2.97 13.15 20.54
C HIS A 5 1.59 13.68 20.10
N GLU A 6 0.51 13.00 20.47
CA GLU A 6 -0.88 13.40 20.18
C GLU A 6 -1.26 14.77 20.78
N ARG A 7 -0.72 15.11 21.96
CA ARG A 7 -1.07 16.37 22.66
C ARG A 7 -0.14 17.54 22.38
N HIS A 8 1.14 17.29 22.10
CA HIS A 8 2.13 18.36 21.97
C HIS A 8 2.99 18.29 20.70
N GLY A 9 3.01 17.18 19.96
CA GLY A 9 3.82 17.00 18.74
C GLY A 9 5.34 16.97 19.00
N PHE A 10 6.09 16.29 18.12
CA PHE A 10 7.55 16.14 18.24
C PHE A 10 8.30 17.47 18.45
N TYR A 11 8.01 18.47 17.61
CA TYR A 11 8.73 19.74 17.62
C TYR A 11 8.63 20.49 18.95
N THR A 12 7.47 20.43 19.60
CA THR A 12 7.25 21.06 20.91
C THR A 12 8.04 20.35 22.01
N LEU A 13 8.00 19.01 22.04
CA LEU A 13 8.74 18.22 23.02
C LEU A 13 10.25 18.40 22.87
N ASN A 14 10.76 18.36 21.63
CA ASN A 14 12.18 18.58 21.35
C ASN A 14 12.62 20.00 21.76
N ARG A 15 11.79 21.01 21.49
CA ARG A 15 12.07 22.39 21.90
C ARG A 15 12.06 22.56 23.42
N ALA A 16 11.11 21.93 24.12
CA ALA A 16 11.04 21.96 25.58
C ALA A 16 12.27 21.30 26.22
N LEU A 17 12.68 20.13 25.71
CA LEU A 17 13.89 19.43 26.17
C LEU A 17 15.15 20.27 25.90
N ARG A 18 15.23 20.94 24.75
CA ARG A 18 16.34 21.85 24.45
C ARG A 18 16.37 23.05 25.40
N GLN A 19 15.22 23.65 25.67
CA GLN A 19 15.13 24.77 26.61
C GLN A 19 15.52 24.33 28.03
N LEU A 20 15.12 23.14 28.46
CA LEU A 20 15.50 22.56 29.74
C LEU A 20 17.01 22.32 29.82
N ASP A 21 17.63 21.69 28.82
CA ASP A 21 19.09 21.46 28.74
C ASP A 21 19.88 22.78 28.88
N LEU A 22 19.46 23.82 28.16
CA LEU A 22 20.08 25.15 28.24
C LEU A 22 19.85 25.84 29.60
N GLY A 23 18.68 25.63 30.21
CA GLY A 23 18.34 26.19 31.53
C GLY A 23 19.12 25.53 32.66
N LEU A 24 19.31 24.20 32.62
CA LEU A 24 20.04 23.43 33.62
C LEU A 24 21.51 23.84 33.74
N ALA A 25 22.12 24.33 32.65
CA ALA A 25 23.47 24.89 32.70
C ALA A 25 23.60 26.13 33.61
N ARG A 26 22.48 26.80 33.92
CA ARG A 26 22.42 27.99 34.78
C ARG A 26 22.05 27.67 36.23
N VAL A 27 21.74 26.42 36.55
CA VAL A 27 21.30 25.98 37.89
C VAL A 27 22.27 24.90 38.39
N PRO A 28 23.32 25.28 39.15
CA PRO A 28 24.38 24.37 39.59
C PRO A 28 23.87 23.11 40.29
N ASP A 29 22.86 23.25 41.14
CA ASP A 29 22.26 22.16 41.92
C ASP A 29 21.63 21.06 41.05
N LEU A 30 21.25 21.39 39.82
CA LEU A 30 20.62 20.48 38.86
C LEU A 30 21.54 20.15 37.68
N ALA A 31 22.78 20.64 37.66
CA ALA A 31 23.69 20.44 36.53
C ALA A 31 23.97 18.95 36.24
N SER A 32 23.92 18.11 37.26
CA SER A 32 24.07 16.64 37.15
C SER A 32 22.95 15.96 36.35
N THR A 33 21.78 16.59 36.20
CA THR A 33 20.64 16.05 35.44
C THR A 33 20.72 16.34 33.94
N ARG A 34 21.58 17.28 33.54
CA ARG A 34 21.73 17.72 32.16
C ARG A 34 22.06 16.58 31.17
N PRO A 35 22.96 15.63 31.48
CA PRO A 35 23.22 14.48 30.59
C PRO A 35 21.96 13.63 30.36
N ALA A 36 21.09 13.47 31.37
CA ALA A 36 19.86 12.71 31.23
C ALA A 36 18.85 13.41 30.30
N VAL A 37 18.74 14.75 30.37
CA VAL A 37 17.88 15.54 29.46
C VAL A 37 18.41 15.49 28.02
N ALA A 38 19.73 15.61 27.84
CA ALA A 38 20.37 15.48 26.53
C ALA A 38 20.11 14.09 25.93
N ALA A 39 20.34 13.02 26.70
CA ALA A 39 20.06 11.65 26.29
C ALA A 39 18.57 11.42 25.96
N LEU A 40 17.65 12.03 26.70
CA LEU A 40 16.22 11.96 26.41
C LEU A 40 15.89 12.65 25.08
N ARG A 41 16.49 13.82 24.81
CA ARG A 41 16.32 14.54 23.54
C ARG A 41 16.85 13.74 22.34
N GLU A 42 18.00 13.08 22.51
CA GLU A 42 18.55 12.19 21.49
C GLU A 42 17.62 11.00 21.23
N LYS A 43 17.12 10.34 22.28
CA LYS A 43 16.13 9.25 22.16
C LYS A 43 14.87 9.67 21.42
N VAL A 44 14.31 10.83 21.75
CA VAL A 44 13.11 11.37 21.09
C VAL A 44 13.38 11.69 19.62
N THR A 45 14.57 12.22 19.30
CA THR A 45 14.98 12.50 17.92
C THR A 45 15.15 11.23 17.11
N ALA A 46 15.82 10.22 17.66
CA ALA A 46 16.03 8.93 17.01
C ALA A 46 14.70 8.19 16.77
N ALA A 47 13.80 8.21 17.75
CA ALA A 47 12.48 7.60 17.60
C ALA A 47 11.63 8.30 16.53
N HIS A 48 11.66 9.64 16.49
CA HIS A 48 10.95 10.38 15.45
C HIS A 48 11.49 10.08 14.05
N ALA A 49 12.82 10.00 13.87
CA ALA A 49 13.42 9.62 12.60
C ALA A 49 12.99 8.21 12.17
N ALA A 50 13.05 7.23 13.08
CA ALA A 50 12.60 5.87 12.80
C ALA A 50 11.11 5.80 12.41
N HIS A 51 10.26 6.58 13.09
CA HIS A 51 8.84 6.68 12.75
C HIS A 51 8.63 7.29 11.34
N GLU A 52 9.31 8.39 11.01
CA GLU A 52 9.21 8.98 9.67
C GLU A 52 9.71 8.03 8.58
N ASP A 53 10.82 7.31 8.81
CA ASP A 53 11.32 6.30 7.87
C ASP A 53 10.27 5.22 7.57
N VAL A 54 9.61 4.67 8.61
CA VAL A 54 8.55 3.67 8.43
C VAL A 54 7.34 4.26 7.73
N ARG A 55 6.97 5.50 8.06
CA ARG A 55 5.86 6.22 7.43
C ARG A 55 6.13 6.46 5.93
N GLU A 56 7.34 6.85 5.55
CA GLU A 56 7.74 7.02 4.17
C GLU A 56 7.70 5.69 3.39
N GLN A 57 8.19 4.60 3.99
CA GLN A 57 8.07 3.26 3.41
C GLN A 57 6.61 2.86 3.21
N ARG A 58 5.71 3.19 4.16
CA ARG A 58 4.27 2.91 4.01
C ARG A 58 3.64 3.70 2.88
N ILE A 59 4.04 4.95 2.70
CA ILE A 59 3.60 5.80 1.58
C ILE A 59 4.06 5.17 0.26
N ALA A 60 5.32 4.74 0.16
CA ALA A 60 5.86 4.06 -1.01
C ALA A 60 5.07 2.77 -1.33
N ALA A 61 4.81 1.92 -0.34
CA ALA A 61 3.99 0.71 -0.51
C ALA A 61 2.54 1.04 -0.95
N SER A 62 2.01 2.20 -0.56
CA SER A 62 0.68 2.64 -0.99
C SER A 62 0.67 3.09 -2.45
N ALA A 63 1.74 3.72 -2.92
CA ALA A 63 1.93 4.06 -4.33
C ALA A 63 2.11 2.81 -5.20
N GLU A 64 2.85 1.80 -4.72
CA GLU A 64 2.98 0.51 -5.41
C GLU A 64 1.62 -0.19 -5.58
N ILE A 65 0.78 -0.18 -4.54
CA ILE A 65 -0.59 -0.74 -4.62
C ILE A 65 -1.39 -0.05 -5.73
N ALA A 66 -1.33 1.28 -5.80
CA ALA A 66 -2.02 2.04 -6.85
C ALA A 66 -1.50 1.71 -8.25
N TYR A 67 -0.18 1.59 -8.40
CA TYR A 67 0.44 1.20 -9.66
C TYR A 67 -0.03 -0.20 -10.12
N TYR A 68 0.05 -1.21 -9.25
CA TYR A 68 -0.35 -2.58 -9.64
C TYR A 68 -1.85 -2.71 -9.90
N ASP A 69 -2.69 -1.95 -9.18
CA ASP A 69 -4.12 -1.88 -9.45
C ASP A 69 -4.41 -1.34 -10.86
N GLU A 70 -3.72 -0.27 -11.27
CA GLU A 70 -3.83 0.31 -12.61
C GLU A 70 -3.37 -0.67 -13.71
N GLU A 71 -2.27 -1.40 -13.47
CA GLU A 71 -1.78 -2.42 -14.39
C GLU A 71 -2.76 -3.60 -14.55
N ILE A 72 -3.43 -4.00 -13.46
CA ILE A 72 -4.53 -4.99 -13.52
C ILE A 72 -5.67 -4.46 -14.39
N ASP A 73 -6.09 -3.21 -14.18
CA ASP A 73 -7.16 -2.59 -14.95
C ASP A 73 -6.84 -2.53 -16.45
N PHE A 74 -5.61 -2.14 -16.79
CA PHE A 74 -5.14 -2.12 -18.17
C PHE A 74 -5.15 -3.52 -18.80
N ALA A 75 -4.68 -4.53 -18.06
CA ALA A 75 -4.67 -5.92 -18.53
C ALA A 75 -6.09 -6.49 -18.70
N VAL A 76 -7.02 -6.17 -17.79
CA VAL A 76 -8.44 -6.54 -17.91
C VAL A 76 -9.08 -5.90 -19.14
N VAL A 77 -8.82 -4.61 -19.39
CA VAL A 77 -9.30 -3.91 -20.59
C VAL A 77 -8.74 -4.55 -21.86
N THR A 78 -7.45 -4.89 -21.86
CA THR A 78 -6.78 -5.57 -22.98
C THR A 78 -7.40 -6.94 -23.27
N ALA A 79 -7.67 -7.74 -22.22
CA ALA A 79 -8.39 -9.01 -22.35
C ALA A 79 -9.80 -8.80 -22.95
N GLY A 80 -10.51 -7.78 -22.46
CA GLY A 80 -11.85 -7.42 -22.93
C GLY A 80 -11.89 -7.02 -24.40
N GLN A 81 -10.97 -6.16 -24.84
CA GLN A 81 -10.86 -5.75 -26.23
C GLN A 81 -10.50 -6.92 -27.15
N THR A 82 -9.53 -7.75 -26.73
CA THR A 82 -9.13 -8.94 -27.50
C THR A 82 -10.29 -9.91 -27.67
N LEU A 83 -11.00 -10.23 -26.58
CA LEU A 83 -12.15 -11.12 -26.62
C LEU A 83 -13.31 -10.52 -27.42
N TYR A 84 -13.55 -9.22 -27.29
CA TYR A 84 -14.58 -8.51 -28.07
C TYR A 84 -14.35 -8.66 -29.58
N LEU A 85 -13.11 -8.54 -30.03
CA LEU A 85 -12.76 -8.75 -31.44
C LEU A 85 -12.94 -10.21 -31.87
N GLN A 86 -12.57 -11.17 -31.03
CA GLN A 86 -12.76 -12.60 -31.29
C GLN A 86 -14.23 -13.01 -31.36
N CYS A 87 -15.08 -12.38 -30.54
CA CYS A 87 -16.53 -12.57 -30.56
C CYS A 87 -17.23 -11.77 -31.67
N GLY A 88 -16.52 -11.32 -32.71
CA GLY A 88 -17.12 -10.60 -33.83
C GLY A 88 -17.75 -9.26 -33.43
N ARG A 89 -17.18 -8.59 -32.41
CA ARG A 89 -17.69 -7.34 -31.83
C ARG A 89 -19.08 -7.48 -31.20
N ASP A 90 -19.42 -8.67 -30.70
CA ASP A 90 -20.65 -8.92 -29.95
C ASP A 90 -20.38 -9.14 -28.45
N ARG A 91 -20.84 -8.19 -27.61
CA ARG A 91 -20.83 -8.34 -26.14
C ARG A 91 -21.90 -9.31 -25.63
N GLY A 92 -22.86 -9.67 -26.48
CA GLY A 92 -23.89 -10.66 -26.26
C GLY A 92 -23.39 -12.10 -26.32
N ALA A 93 -22.24 -12.32 -26.97
CA ALA A 93 -21.68 -13.64 -27.19
C ALA A 93 -21.46 -14.40 -25.86
N PRO A 94 -21.83 -15.70 -25.78
CA PRO A 94 -21.67 -16.49 -24.56
C PRO A 94 -20.24 -16.48 -24.01
N ALA A 95 -19.24 -16.56 -24.90
CA ALA A 95 -17.82 -16.52 -24.52
C ALA A 95 -17.43 -15.17 -23.89
N TYR A 96 -17.94 -14.04 -24.41
CA TYR A 96 -17.71 -12.71 -23.84
C TYR A 96 -18.38 -12.57 -22.47
N LYS A 97 -19.67 -12.92 -22.36
CA LYS A 97 -20.43 -12.81 -21.10
C LYS A 97 -19.91 -13.70 -19.99
N LYS A 98 -19.33 -14.85 -20.32
CA LYS A 98 -18.72 -15.76 -19.34
C LYS A 98 -17.53 -15.11 -18.63
N LEU A 99 -16.71 -14.34 -19.35
CA LEU A 99 -15.53 -13.66 -18.80
C LEU A 99 -15.85 -12.25 -18.27
N PHE A 100 -16.84 -11.59 -18.86
CA PHE A 100 -17.30 -10.24 -18.54
C PHE A 100 -18.81 -10.23 -18.26
N PRO A 101 -19.27 -10.84 -17.14
CA PRO A 101 -20.69 -10.87 -16.79
C PRO A 101 -21.26 -9.49 -16.44
N VAL A 102 -20.37 -8.55 -16.07
CA VAL A 102 -20.65 -7.13 -15.88
C VAL A 102 -19.53 -6.31 -16.53
N SER A 103 -19.67 -4.98 -16.54
CA SER A 103 -18.62 -4.11 -17.06
C SER A 103 -17.31 -4.25 -16.23
N PRO A 104 -16.13 -4.38 -16.86
CA PRO A 104 -14.84 -4.34 -16.18
C PRO A 104 -14.71 -3.19 -15.19
N SER A 105 -15.12 -1.99 -15.60
CA SER A 105 -15.10 -0.77 -14.80
C SER A 105 -15.93 -0.84 -13.51
N GLN A 106 -16.86 -1.79 -13.39
CA GLN A 106 -17.64 -2.03 -12.17
C GLN A 106 -17.02 -3.09 -11.26
N MET A 107 -16.18 -3.99 -11.81
CA MET A 107 -15.52 -5.03 -11.03
C MET A 107 -14.18 -4.58 -10.48
N THR A 108 -13.58 -3.57 -11.10
CA THR A 108 -12.29 -2.99 -10.69
C THR A 108 -12.39 -1.57 -10.16
N SER A 109 -13.61 -1.06 -9.89
CA SER A 109 -13.80 0.33 -9.43
C SER A 109 -13.13 0.64 -8.10
N ASP A 110 -12.95 -0.39 -7.26
CA ASP A 110 -12.46 -0.25 -5.89
C ASP A 110 -11.00 -0.68 -5.83
N LEU A 111 -10.12 0.30 -5.55
CA LEU A 111 -8.68 0.14 -5.43
C LEU A 111 -8.31 -1.06 -4.54
N ALA A 112 -7.63 -2.04 -5.13
CA ALA A 112 -7.06 -3.19 -4.46
C ALA A 112 -8.06 -3.94 -3.55
N SER A 113 -9.30 -4.09 -4.01
CA SER A 113 -10.39 -4.69 -3.25
C SER A 113 -10.41 -6.22 -3.33
N PRO A 114 -10.93 -6.92 -2.29
CA PRO A 114 -11.16 -8.38 -2.37
C PRO A 114 -12.06 -8.79 -3.54
N ARG A 115 -12.93 -7.88 -3.99
CA ARG A 115 -13.82 -8.08 -5.13
C ARG A 115 -13.03 -8.14 -6.43
N GLN A 116 -12.11 -7.21 -6.66
CA GLN A 116 -11.22 -7.22 -7.81
C GLN A 116 -10.36 -8.48 -7.81
N GLU A 117 -9.76 -8.85 -6.66
CA GLU A 117 -8.95 -10.08 -6.53
C GLU A 117 -9.75 -11.34 -6.90
N THR A 118 -10.96 -11.48 -6.38
CA THR A 118 -11.85 -12.61 -6.68
C THR A 118 -12.19 -12.66 -8.16
N TYR A 119 -12.50 -11.50 -8.76
CA TYR A 119 -12.85 -11.40 -10.17
C TYR A 119 -11.67 -11.76 -11.08
N VAL A 120 -10.49 -11.18 -10.85
CA VAL A 120 -9.29 -11.43 -11.64
C VAL A 120 -8.84 -12.89 -11.50
N THR A 121 -8.90 -13.45 -10.30
CA THR A 121 -8.59 -14.88 -10.07
C THR A 121 -9.53 -15.79 -10.88
N ALA A 122 -10.83 -15.54 -10.83
CA ALA A 122 -11.81 -16.30 -11.61
C ALA A 122 -11.61 -16.14 -13.13
N MET A 123 -11.24 -14.94 -13.59
CA MET A 123 -10.91 -14.67 -14.99
C MET A 123 -9.69 -15.48 -15.44
N VAL A 124 -8.58 -15.42 -14.68
CA VAL A 124 -7.35 -16.15 -14.96
C VAL A 124 -7.61 -17.66 -15.01
N ASP A 125 -8.34 -18.19 -14.02
CA ASP A 125 -8.72 -19.59 -13.98
C ASP A 125 -9.54 -20.01 -15.19
N THR A 126 -10.50 -19.18 -15.59
CA THR A 126 -11.36 -19.45 -16.74
C THR A 126 -10.54 -19.46 -18.03
N ILE A 127 -9.65 -18.49 -18.23
CA ILE A 127 -8.78 -18.41 -19.40
C ILE A 127 -7.84 -19.63 -19.50
N ARG A 128 -7.31 -20.08 -18.36
CA ARG A 128 -6.38 -21.22 -18.33
C ARG A 128 -7.08 -22.56 -18.59
N LYS A 129 -8.31 -22.74 -18.13
CA LYS A 129 -9.04 -24.02 -18.20
C LYS A 129 -9.77 -24.27 -19.52
N ASP A 130 -10.15 -23.22 -20.23
CA ASP A 130 -11.02 -23.31 -21.41
C ASP A 130 -10.29 -22.86 -22.68
N ASP A 131 -10.16 -23.80 -23.63
CA ASP A 131 -9.43 -23.58 -24.89
C ASP A 131 -10.05 -22.50 -25.76
N ALA A 132 -11.33 -22.16 -25.55
CA ALA A 132 -11.96 -21.01 -26.21
C ALA A 132 -11.23 -19.68 -25.94
N TYR A 133 -10.43 -19.61 -24.86
CA TYR A 133 -9.67 -18.44 -24.46
C TYR A 133 -8.15 -18.60 -24.65
N ALA A 134 -7.68 -19.57 -25.44
CA ALA A 134 -6.25 -19.85 -25.59
C ALA A 134 -5.42 -18.60 -25.98
N ALA A 135 -5.99 -17.70 -26.77
CA ALA A 135 -5.34 -16.45 -27.18
C ALA A 135 -5.15 -15.43 -26.02
N LEU A 136 -5.92 -15.55 -24.94
CA LEU A 136 -5.84 -14.67 -23.77
C LEU A 136 -4.86 -15.16 -22.71
N ARG A 137 -4.28 -16.37 -22.88
CA ARG A 137 -3.34 -16.96 -21.91
C ARG A 137 -2.18 -16.02 -21.52
N PRO A 138 -1.52 -15.31 -22.46
CA PRO A 138 -0.47 -14.36 -22.09
C PRO A 138 -0.97 -13.24 -21.17
N VAL A 139 -2.20 -12.76 -21.39
CA VAL A 139 -2.82 -11.72 -20.55
C VAL A 139 -3.20 -12.29 -19.19
N ALA A 140 -3.66 -13.54 -19.12
CA ALA A 140 -3.91 -14.21 -17.85
C ALA A 140 -2.64 -14.41 -17.01
N ASP A 141 -1.50 -14.69 -17.66
CA ASP A 141 -0.22 -14.81 -16.95
C ASP A 141 0.27 -13.46 -16.43
N GLN A 142 0.07 -12.37 -17.19
CA GLN A 142 0.31 -11.00 -16.72
C GLN A 142 -0.58 -10.64 -15.53
N LEU A 143 -1.89 -10.89 -15.62
CA LEU A 143 -2.85 -10.64 -14.55
C LEU A 143 -2.51 -11.40 -13.27
N ALA A 144 -2.07 -12.66 -13.38
CA ALA A 144 -1.62 -13.45 -12.24
C ALA A 144 -0.39 -12.80 -11.59
N GLY A 145 0.60 -12.40 -12.40
CA GLY A 145 1.79 -11.70 -11.92
C GLY A 145 1.45 -10.40 -11.18
N TRP A 146 0.59 -9.56 -11.75
CA TRP A 146 0.18 -8.31 -11.11
C TRP A 146 -0.65 -8.51 -9.86
N THR A 147 -1.55 -9.49 -9.84
CA THR A 147 -2.32 -9.85 -8.64
C THR A 147 -1.39 -10.28 -7.49
N ASP A 148 -0.35 -11.06 -7.79
CA ASP A 148 0.62 -11.49 -6.79
C ASP A 148 1.47 -10.32 -6.27
N GLN A 149 1.92 -9.42 -7.15
CA GLN A 149 2.65 -8.21 -6.76
C GLN A 149 1.79 -7.28 -5.89
N LEU A 150 0.51 -7.10 -6.26
CA LEU A 150 -0.46 -6.34 -5.50
C LEU A 150 -0.65 -6.92 -4.10
N ARG A 151 -0.83 -8.25 -3.98
CA ARG A 151 -0.94 -8.94 -2.69
C ARG A 151 0.29 -8.72 -1.82
N GLN A 152 1.48 -8.86 -2.38
CA GLN A 152 2.73 -8.61 -1.67
C GLN A 152 2.84 -7.15 -1.19
N ALA A 153 2.47 -6.17 -2.03
CA ALA A 153 2.48 -4.76 -1.65
C ALA A 153 1.47 -4.46 -0.53
N GLN A 154 0.27 -5.07 -0.57
CA GLN A 154 -0.71 -4.99 0.50
C GLN A 154 -0.20 -5.58 1.82
N GLU A 155 0.45 -6.73 1.78
CA GLU A 155 1.06 -7.37 2.96
C GLU A 155 2.18 -6.51 3.55
N ARG A 156 3.08 -5.99 2.70
CA ARG A 156 4.11 -5.03 3.12
C ARG A 156 3.50 -3.82 3.81
N ARG A 157 2.47 -3.19 3.21
CA ARG A 157 1.80 -2.04 3.81
C ARG A 157 1.17 -2.38 5.17
N ARG A 158 0.53 -3.54 5.31
CA ARG A 158 -0.03 -4.00 6.59
C ARG A 158 1.07 -4.17 7.65
N GLY A 159 2.21 -4.75 7.29
CA GLY A 159 3.37 -4.87 8.18
C GLY A 159 3.91 -3.51 8.63
N LEU A 160 4.01 -2.55 7.71
CA LEU A 160 4.48 -1.19 7.99
C LEU A 160 3.54 -0.42 8.92
N TYR A 161 2.22 -0.61 8.82
CA TYR A 161 1.29 -0.01 9.79
C TYR A 161 1.53 -0.50 11.22
N VAL A 162 1.85 -1.78 11.41
CA VAL A 162 2.17 -2.35 12.73
C VAL A 162 3.49 -1.77 13.24
N GLN A 163 4.48 -1.63 12.38
CA GLN A 163 5.78 -1.04 12.72
C GLN A 163 5.67 0.45 13.08
N GLU A 164 4.91 1.24 12.29
CA GLU A 164 4.68 2.67 12.53
C GLU A 164 3.98 2.88 13.89
N ALA A 165 3.03 2.02 14.25
CA ALA A 165 2.36 2.07 15.55
C ALA A 165 3.27 1.70 16.74
N GLN A 166 4.40 1.02 16.49
CA GLN A 166 5.36 0.59 17.51
C GLN A 166 6.58 1.52 17.64
N ALA A 167 6.82 2.40 16.65
CA ALA A 167 7.89 3.39 16.63
C ALA A 167 7.60 4.59 17.55
#